data_AF-A0A7J4U3D8-F1
#
_entry.id   AF-A0A7J4U3D8-F1
#
_cell.length_a   1.000
_cell.length_b   1.000
_cell.length_c   1.000
_cell.angle_alpha   90.00
_cell.angle_beta   90.00
_cell.angle_gamma   90.00
#
_symmetry.space_group_name_H-M   'P 1'
#
loop_
_entity.id
_entity.type
_entity.pdbx_description
1 polymer ?
#
loop_
_entity_poly.entity_id
_entity_poly.type
_entity_poly.pdbx_seq_one_letter_code
_entity_poly.pdbx_strand_id
1 'polypeptide(L)'
;SCENPSDAITGLLKFRVPEIMKKAERDYSFTQLSAVEIWSDFSYVQRGLEKSPYCIKVLKKDLKYWKEFFNRHEIRNYINIGMSVGEFVIMIPLNKFSFVEKHSFKVDKLKETMKYAKSYDIYDRPLAYIVKKYDN
;
A
#
# COMPACT_ATOMS: atom_id res chain seq x y z
N SER A 1 8.49 12.23 -22.72
CA SER A 1 8.44 10.78 -22.94
C SER A 1 7.18 10.28 -22.28
N CYS A 2 6.19 9.78 -23.04
CA CYS A 2 4.99 9.19 -22.46
C CYS A 2 5.36 7.82 -21.90
N GLU A 3 5.53 7.74 -20.58
CA GLU A 3 5.67 6.45 -19.90
C GLU A 3 4.32 5.74 -19.99
N ASN A 4 4.32 4.59 -20.66
CA ASN A 4 3.14 3.78 -20.86
C ASN A 4 2.75 3.18 -19.48
N PRO A 5 1.46 3.09 -19.11
CA PRO A 5 1.06 2.50 -17.82
C PRO A 5 1.58 1.07 -17.62
N SER A 6 1.84 0.34 -18.72
CA SER A 6 2.46 -0.99 -18.71
C SER A 6 3.88 -1.00 -18.15
N ASP A 7 4.62 0.10 -18.27
CA ASP A 7 6.02 0.17 -17.87
C ASP A 7 6.14 0.46 -16.36
N ALA A 8 5.20 1.24 -15.80
CA ALA A 8 5.03 1.39 -14.35
C ALA A 8 4.69 0.05 -13.68
N ILE A 9 3.88 -0.79 -14.34
CA ILE A 9 3.58 -2.16 -13.90
C ILE A 9 4.84 -3.05 -13.94
N THR A 10 5.74 -2.82 -14.90
CA THR A 10 7.03 -3.52 -15.02
C THR A 10 8.03 -3.11 -13.93
N GLY A 11 7.95 -1.88 -13.42
CA GLY A 11 8.66 -1.46 -12.20
C GLY A 11 8.15 -2.16 -10.94
N LEU A 12 6.84 -2.41 -10.87
CA LEU A 12 6.19 -3.13 -9.76
C LEU A 12 6.54 -4.62 -9.71
N LEU A 13 6.86 -5.22 -10.86
CA LEU A 13 7.29 -6.62 -11.01
C LEU A 13 8.56 -6.99 -10.21
N LYS A 14 9.21 -6.03 -9.53
CA LYS A 14 10.36 -6.28 -8.62
C LYS A 14 10.03 -6.28 -7.13
N PHE A 15 8.82 -5.91 -6.72
CA PHE A 15 8.46 -5.79 -5.30
C PHE A 15 7.75 -7.05 -4.77
N ARG A 16 8.25 -7.62 -3.68
CA ARG A 16 7.77 -8.93 -3.18
C ARG A 16 6.42 -8.82 -2.49
N VAL A 17 6.19 -7.73 -1.75
CA VAL A 17 4.94 -7.58 -0.97
C VAL A 17 3.70 -7.58 -1.86
N PRO A 18 3.56 -6.73 -2.90
CA PRO A 18 2.36 -6.73 -3.74
C PRO A 18 2.08 -8.10 -4.37
N GLU A 19 3.12 -8.82 -4.78
CA GLU A 19 2.98 -10.15 -5.38
C GLU A 19 2.51 -11.21 -4.39
N ILE A 20 3.05 -11.24 -3.17
CA ILE A 20 2.56 -12.22 -2.18
C ILE A 20 1.14 -11.88 -1.72
N MET A 21 0.76 -10.60 -1.63
CA MET A 21 -0.57 -10.20 -1.14
C MET A 21 -1.71 -10.75 -1.99
N LYS A 22 -1.47 -11.02 -3.29
CA LYS A 22 -2.42 -11.71 -4.18
C LYS A 22 -2.76 -13.15 -3.73
N LYS A 23 -1.92 -13.75 -2.89
CA LYS A 23 -2.07 -15.11 -2.35
C LYS A 23 -2.69 -15.13 -0.94
N ALA A 24 -3.04 -13.97 -0.38
CA ALA A 24 -3.59 -13.90 0.97
C ALA A 24 -5.05 -14.41 1.01
N GLU A 25 -5.35 -15.20 2.02
CA GLU A 25 -6.67 -15.81 2.27
C GLU A 25 -7.48 -15.03 3.33
N ARG A 26 -6.96 -13.89 3.78
CA ARG A 26 -7.60 -13.01 4.75
C ARG A 26 -7.73 -11.61 4.18
N ASP A 27 -8.71 -10.88 4.66
CA ASP A 27 -8.93 -9.51 4.25
C ASP A 27 -7.82 -8.59 4.74
N TYR A 28 -7.46 -7.66 3.87
CA TYR A 28 -6.56 -6.56 4.12
C TYR A 28 -7.02 -5.33 3.34
N SER A 29 -6.42 -4.18 3.65
CA SER A 29 -6.51 -2.99 2.83
C SER A 29 -5.16 -2.29 2.82
N PHE A 30 -4.55 -2.05 1.67
CA PHE A 30 -3.44 -1.10 1.58
C PHE A 30 -3.92 0.29 2.03
N THR A 31 -3.13 0.92 2.89
CA THR A 31 -3.49 2.17 3.58
C THR A 31 -2.31 3.14 3.56
N GLN A 32 -2.53 4.37 4.02
CA GLN A 32 -1.49 5.39 4.19
C GLN A 32 -0.68 5.59 2.89
N LEU A 33 0.65 5.69 2.97
CA LEU A 33 1.57 5.78 1.82
C LEU A 33 1.22 4.76 0.73
N SER A 34 0.99 3.50 1.09
CA SER A 34 0.72 2.44 0.11
C SER A 34 -0.58 2.68 -0.66
N ALA A 35 -1.61 3.23 0.00
CA ALA A 35 -2.83 3.63 -0.70
C ALA A 35 -2.61 4.83 -1.63
N VAL A 36 -1.81 5.82 -1.21
CA VAL A 36 -1.48 6.99 -2.06
C VAL A 36 -0.73 6.54 -3.33
N GLU A 37 0.20 5.61 -3.20
CA GLU A 37 0.91 5.04 -4.35
C GLU A 37 -0.03 4.30 -5.31
N ILE A 38 -0.94 3.46 -4.79
CA ILE A 38 -1.92 2.75 -5.62
C ILE A 38 -2.87 3.73 -6.31
N TRP A 39 -3.39 4.73 -5.59
CA TRP A 39 -4.32 5.72 -6.15
C TRP A 39 -3.68 6.68 -7.15
N SER A 40 -2.37 6.94 -7.01
CA SER A 40 -1.59 7.67 -8.01
C SER A 40 -1.10 6.79 -9.16
N ASP A 41 -1.68 5.60 -9.32
CA ASP A 41 -1.34 4.61 -10.35
C ASP A 41 0.16 4.32 -10.41
N PHE A 42 0.80 4.32 -9.24
CA PHE A 42 2.24 4.14 -9.07
C PHE A 42 3.09 5.13 -9.88
N SER A 43 2.53 6.26 -10.33
CA SER A 43 3.28 7.32 -11.03
C SER A 43 4.21 8.10 -10.10
N TYR A 44 3.98 7.97 -8.78
CA TYR A 44 4.76 8.63 -7.73
C TYR A 44 5.13 7.62 -6.64
N VAL A 45 5.93 6.61 -7.00
CA VAL A 45 6.50 5.68 -6.03
C VAL A 45 7.54 6.39 -5.17
N GLN A 46 7.28 6.55 -3.88
CA GLN A 46 8.22 7.20 -2.94
C GLN A 46 9.10 6.16 -2.23
N ARG A 47 9.44 5.07 -2.92
CA ARG A 47 10.24 3.96 -2.37
C ARG A 47 11.70 4.14 -2.79
N GLY A 48 12.48 4.83 -1.97
CA GLY A 48 13.94 4.89 -2.12
C GLY A 48 14.63 3.59 -1.71
N LEU A 49 15.96 3.49 -1.92
CA LEU A 49 16.81 2.36 -1.50
C LEU A 49 16.73 2.07 0.01
N GLU A 50 16.35 3.06 0.84
CA GLU A 50 16.03 2.95 2.28
C GLU A 50 14.55 2.58 2.54
N LYS A 51 14.00 1.78 1.62
CA LYS A 51 12.63 1.26 1.46
C LYS A 51 11.58 1.62 2.53
N SER A 52 10.64 2.47 2.11
CA SER A 52 9.39 2.79 2.80
C SER A 52 8.49 1.55 3.03
N PRO A 53 7.78 1.48 4.17
CA PRO A 53 6.92 0.34 4.51
C PRO A 53 5.76 0.16 3.52
N TYR A 54 5.32 -1.09 3.36
CA TYR A 54 3.95 -1.36 2.95
C TYR A 54 3.03 -1.28 4.17
N CYS A 55 2.09 -0.34 4.18
CA CYS A 55 1.12 -0.23 5.25
C CYS A 55 -0.18 -0.94 4.85
N ILE A 56 -0.64 -1.85 5.72
CA ILE A 56 -1.92 -2.55 5.54
C ILE A 56 -2.78 -2.46 6.78
N LYS A 57 -4.09 -2.24 6.60
CA LYS A 57 -5.09 -2.55 7.62
C LYS A 57 -5.39 -4.04 7.59
N VAL A 58 -5.51 -4.64 8.76
CA VAL A 58 -5.88 -6.05 8.95
C VAL A 58 -6.89 -6.18 10.08
N LEU A 59 -7.68 -7.25 10.10
CA LEU A 59 -8.59 -7.49 11.21
C LEU A 59 -7.77 -7.95 12.43
N LYS A 60 -8.06 -7.42 13.61
CA LYS A 60 -7.39 -7.81 14.87
C LYS A 60 -7.44 -9.32 15.10
N LYS A 61 -8.57 -9.96 14.79
CA LYS A 61 -8.76 -11.41 14.91
C LYS A 61 -7.83 -12.22 14.00
N ASP A 62 -7.38 -11.65 12.88
CA ASP A 62 -6.55 -12.32 11.86
C ASP A 62 -5.06 -11.98 12.01
N LEU A 63 -4.66 -11.26 13.07
CA LEU A 63 -3.29 -10.80 13.24
C LEU A 63 -2.28 -11.96 13.31
N LYS A 64 -2.67 -13.10 13.91
CA LYS A 64 -1.84 -14.31 13.94
C LYS A 64 -1.56 -14.83 12.53
N TYR A 65 -2.60 -14.93 11.70
CA TYR A 65 -2.48 -15.34 10.30
C TYR A 65 -1.51 -14.42 9.56
N TRP A 66 -1.64 -13.11 9.70
CA TRP A 66 -0.80 -12.15 8.98
C TRP A 66 0.67 -12.23 9.37
N LYS A 67 0.97 -12.36 10.68
CA LYS A 67 2.35 -12.59 11.14
C LYS A 67 2.94 -13.84 10.50
N GLU A 68 2.22 -14.95 10.56
CA GLU A 68 2.68 -16.22 9.99
C GLU A 68 2.83 -16.14 8.46
N PHE A 69 1.90 -15.48 7.78
CA PHE A 69 1.92 -15.26 6.34
C PHE A 69 3.19 -14.51 5.91
N PHE A 70 3.48 -13.37 6.53
CA PHE A 70 4.69 -12.60 6.20
C PHE A 70 5.98 -13.33 6.60
N ASN A 71 5.99 -14.01 7.75
CA ASN A 71 7.16 -14.79 8.19
C ASN A 71 7.49 -15.94 7.23
N ARG A 72 6.47 -16.66 6.72
CA ARG A 72 6.66 -17.73 5.70
C ARG A 72 7.23 -17.21 4.38
N HIS A 73 7.01 -15.93 4.07
CA HIS A 73 7.56 -15.27 2.90
C HIS A 73 8.84 -14.47 3.21
N GLU A 74 9.41 -14.61 4.41
CA GLU A 74 10.62 -13.91 4.85
C GLU A 74 10.50 -12.38 4.71
N ILE A 75 9.29 -11.86 4.97
CA ILE A 75 9.00 -10.43 4.98
C ILE A 75 8.90 -9.96 6.43
N ARG A 76 9.76 -9.00 6.78
CA ARG A 76 9.71 -8.36 8.10
C ARG A 76 8.37 -7.66 8.25
N ASN A 77 7.74 -7.85 9.40
CA ASN A 77 6.43 -7.30 9.68
C ASN A 77 6.38 -6.74 11.10
N TYR A 78 5.64 -5.63 11.24
CA TYR A 78 5.50 -4.89 12.47
C TYR A 78 4.04 -4.53 12.70
N ILE A 79 3.68 -4.21 13.94
CA ILE A 79 2.33 -3.76 14.30
C ILE A 79 2.40 -2.27 14.60
N ASN A 80 1.60 -1.46 13.90
CA ASN A 80 1.48 0.00 13.98
C ASN A 80 2.73 0.81 13.61
N ILE A 81 3.91 0.44 14.11
CA ILE A 81 5.17 1.14 13.88
C ILE A 81 6.32 0.14 13.73
N GLY A 82 7.24 0.43 12.83
CA GLY A 82 8.42 -0.38 12.62
C GLY A 82 9.35 0.25 11.59
N MET A 83 10.61 -0.15 11.63
CA MET A 83 11.62 0.31 10.68
C MET A 83 12.54 -0.86 10.35
N SER A 84 12.89 -0.98 9.07
CA SER A 84 13.78 -2.02 8.59
C SER A 84 14.44 -1.61 7.29
N VAL A 85 15.69 -2.02 7.11
CA VAL A 85 16.32 -2.02 5.78
C VAL A 85 15.66 -3.09 4.93
N GLY A 86 15.25 -2.74 3.72
CA GLY A 86 14.59 -3.66 2.80
C GLY A 86 13.07 -3.54 2.81
N GLU A 87 12.37 -4.44 2.11
CA GLU A 87 10.90 -4.41 2.12
C GLU A 87 10.37 -4.96 3.44
N PHE A 88 9.45 -4.23 4.05
CA PHE A 88 8.76 -4.66 5.25
C PHE A 88 7.31 -4.16 5.27
N VAL A 89 6.51 -4.77 6.12
CA VAL A 89 5.07 -4.48 6.26
C VAL A 89 4.78 -3.90 7.64
N ILE A 90 4.00 -2.83 7.68
CA ILE A 90 3.37 -2.33 8.90
C ILE A 90 1.90 -2.71 8.86
N MET A 91 1.49 -3.54 9.82
CA MET A 91 0.10 -3.95 10.00
C MET A 91 -0.60 -3.03 10.98
N ILE A 92 -1.75 -2.49 10.59
CA ILE A 92 -2.61 -1.64 11.40
C ILE A 92 -3.86 -2.45 11.77
N PRO A 93 -3.90 -3.04 12.97
CA PRO A 93 -4.95 -3.97 13.33
C PRO A 93 -6.22 -3.24 13.79
N LEU A 94 -7.33 -3.47 13.10
CA LEU A 94 -8.62 -2.83 13.36
C LEU A 94 -9.70 -3.87 13.67
N ASN A 95 -10.77 -3.47 14.37
CA ASN A 95 -11.93 -4.34 14.58
C ASN A 95 -12.74 -4.55 13.30
N LYS A 96 -12.78 -3.50 12.46
CA LYS A 96 -13.43 -3.46 11.15
C LYS A 96 -12.71 -2.45 10.27
N PHE A 97 -12.72 -2.68 8.97
CA PHE A 97 -12.31 -1.71 7.95
C PHE A 97 -13.08 -2.02 6.66
N SER A 98 -13.05 -1.09 5.72
CA SER A 98 -13.55 -1.31 4.36
C SER A 98 -12.42 -1.12 3.37
N PHE A 99 -12.55 -1.75 2.20
CA PHE A 99 -11.64 -1.59 1.09
C PHE A 99 -12.44 -1.47 -0.21
N VAL A 100 -11.77 -1.01 -1.26
CA VAL A 100 -12.20 -1.15 -2.65
C VAL A 100 -11.13 -1.91 -3.41
N GLU A 101 -11.49 -2.53 -4.54
CA GLU A 101 -10.53 -3.17 -5.42
C GLU A 101 -10.02 -2.16 -6.46
N LYS A 102 -8.69 -2.05 -6.57
CA LYS A 102 -8.02 -1.24 -7.60
C LYS A 102 -6.75 -1.96 -8.03
N HIS A 103 -6.55 -2.17 -9.33
CA HIS A 103 -5.39 -2.90 -9.87
C HIS A 103 -5.19 -4.28 -9.23
N SER A 104 -6.28 -5.00 -8.94
CA SER A 104 -6.28 -6.29 -8.23
C SER A 104 -5.77 -6.22 -6.78
N PHE A 105 -5.69 -5.03 -6.19
CA PHE A 105 -5.36 -4.83 -4.79
C PHE A 105 -6.56 -4.34 -3.99
N LYS A 106 -6.71 -4.83 -2.76
CA LYS A 106 -7.60 -4.25 -1.76
C LYS A 106 -6.95 -3.01 -1.17
N VAL A 107 -7.58 -1.85 -1.32
CA VAL A 107 -7.04 -0.54 -0.93
C VAL A 107 -8.10 0.30 -0.21
N ASP A 108 -7.65 1.23 0.64
CA ASP A 108 -8.51 2.21 1.26
C ASP A 108 -9.29 3.01 0.22
N LYS A 109 -10.50 3.43 0.59
CA LYS A 109 -11.36 4.23 -0.28
C LYS A 109 -10.65 5.54 -0.65
N LEU A 110 -10.85 6.00 -1.89
CA LEU A 110 -10.26 7.24 -2.40
C LEU A 110 -10.37 8.41 -1.42
N LYS A 111 -11.56 8.63 -0.85
CA LYS A 111 -11.81 9.70 0.15
C LYS A 111 -10.92 9.58 1.39
N GLU A 112 -10.69 8.36 1.89
CA GLU A 112 -9.82 8.12 3.05
C GLU A 112 -8.35 8.34 2.68
N THR A 113 -7.93 7.86 1.50
CA THR A 113 -6.58 8.08 0.98
C THR A 113 -6.28 9.56 0.77
N MET A 114 -7.19 10.32 0.17
CA MET A 114 -7.02 11.76 -0.02
C MET A 114 -6.96 12.51 1.32
N LYS A 115 -7.77 12.12 2.30
CA LYS A 115 -7.70 12.68 3.66
C LYS A 115 -6.32 12.46 4.29
N TYR A 116 -5.77 11.24 4.15
CA TYR A 116 -4.43 10.93 4.62
C TYR A 116 -3.37 11.76 3.88
N ALA A 117 -3.41 11.79 2.55
CA ALA A 117 -2.45 12.52 1.72
C ALA A 117 -2.41 14.02 2.04
N LYS A 118 -3.58 14.67 2.22
CA LYS A 118 -3.71 16.09 2.60
C LYS A 118 -3.05 16.45 3.93
N SER A 119 -2.70 15.45 4.76
CA SER A 119 -2.07 15.69 6.06
C SER A 119 -0.54 15.78 5.98
N TYR A 120 0.08 15.58 4.81
CA TYR A 120 1.53 15.60 4.64
C TYR A 120 1.95 16.21 3.29
N ASP A 121 2.77 17.25 3.34
CA ASP A 121 3.24 18.01 2.16
C ASP A 121 3.98 17.14 1.12
N ILE A 122 4.62 16.06 1.56
CA ILE A 122 5.29 15.10 0.67
C ILE A 122 4.34 14.47 -0.37
N TYR A 123 3.03 14.52 -0.12
CA TYR A 123 2.02 13.99 -1.02
C TYR A 123 1.35 15.02 -1.93
N ASP A 124 1.83 16.27 -2.01
CA ASP A 124 1.20 17.30 -2.85
C ASP A 124 1.14 16.90 -4.33
N ARG A 125 2.24 16.38 -4.89
CA ARG A 125 2.28 15.92 -6.29
C ARG A 125 1.36 14.72 -6.55
N PRO A 126 1.44 13.60 -5.80
CA PRO A 126 0.52 12.49 -6.01
C PRO A 126 -0.94 12.89 -5.74
N LEU A 127 -1.20 13.77 -4.78
CA LEU A 127 -2.56 14.27 -4.52
C LEU A 127 -3.11 15.08 -5.70
N ALA A 128 -2.31 15.97 -6.29
CA ALA A 128 -2.70 16.72 -7.49
C ALA A 128 -3.04 15.80 -8.67
N TYR A 129 -2.27 14.72 -8.86
CA TYR A 129 -2.58 13.68 -9.84
C TYR A 129 -3.92 13.00 -9.56
N ILE A 130 -4.12 12.54 -8.31
CA ILE A 130 -5.33 11.84 -7.89
C ILE A 130 -6.57 12.74 -8.09
N VAL A 131 -6.51 14.00 -7.66
CA VAL A 131 -7.61 14.97 -7.84
C VAL A 131 -7.93 15.13 -9.32
N LYS A 132 -6.92 15.41 -10.15
CA LYS A 132 -7.11 15.59 -11.59
C LYS A 132 -7.77 14.39 -12.29
N LYS A 133 -7.50 13.18 -11.79
CA LYS A 133 -7.97 11.93 -12.42
C LYS A 133 -9.32 11.45 -11.92
N TYR A 134 -9.64 11.66 -10.64
CA TYR A 134 -10.76 11.01 -9.97
C TYR A 134 -11.78 11.97 -9.33
N ASP A 135 -11.51 13.27 -9.25
CA ASP A 135 -12.38 14.27 -8.59
C ASP A 135 -13.30 15.00 -9.60
N ASN A 136 -13.83 14.26 -10.59
CA ASN A 136 -14.90 14.74 -11.50
C ASN A 136 -16.27 14.61 -10.85
#